data_AF-A0A6P8J1Z7-F1
#
_entry.id   AF-A0A6P8J1Z7-F1
#
_cell.length_a   1.000
_cell.length_b   1.000
_cell.length_c   1.000
_cell.angle_alpha   90.00
_cell.angle_beta   90.00
_cell.angle_gamma   90.00
#
_symmetry.space_group_name_H-M   'P 1'
#
loop_
_entity.id
_entity.type
_entity.pdbx_description
1 polymer ?
#
loop_
_entity_poly.entity_id
_entity_poly.type
_entity_poly.pdbx_seq_one_letter_code
_entity_poly.pdbx_strand_id
1 'polypeptide(L)'
;MIFNRTLANCLLEDVGENMFSGLTNLRWLTITGNNIRTLKRGAFRGISCPKNETSLWLELNNWTSDIEDGAFEGVSGLAKLGLDGNQLSSFPNLTGFPEFIDLTLRKNDIVDTSLLTQSGIKQIENLLLSNNQISVIPEDLGRHISIRTLDLSSNRIKEIPPRFLENPKTPQITNNLYLYDNEIEFVHSESFAGLPNLKTLYLFNNNIRHLPDGVFSNLSPDYLDQTSSFSRLSQT
;
A
#
# COMPACT_ATOMS: atom_id res chain seq x y z
N MET A 1 17.49 -8.26 24.81
CA MET A 1 18.25 -7.10 24.31
C MET A 1 17.62 -6.72 22.98
N ILE A 2 17.15 -5.48 22.81
CA ILE A 2 16.46 -5.05 21.59
C ILE A 2 17.52 -4.82 20.52
N PHE A 3 17.36 -5.42 19.35
CA PHE A 3 18.24 -5.17 18.23
C PHE A 3 17.50 -4.37 17.16
N ASN A 4 17.90 -3.11 17.05
CA ASN A 4 17.65 -2.28 15.89
C ASN A 4 18.91 -2.34 15.01
N ARG A 5 18.75 -2.46 13.70
CA ARG A 5 19.86 -2.53 12.74
C ARG A 5 19.56 -1.61 11.56
N THR A 6 20.57 -0.87 11.15
CA THR A 6 20.52 -0.01 9.96
C THR A 6 21.73 -0.30 9.10
N LEU A 7 21.50 -0.64 7.84
CA LEU A 7 22.48 -0.78 6.78
C LEU A 7 22.19 0.29 5.73
N ALA A 8 22.78 1.46 5.92
CA ALA A 8 22.53 2.62 5.06
C ALA A 8 23.78 3.01 4.28
N ASN A 9 23.64 3.23 2.97
CA ASN A 9 24.71 3.73 2.11
C ASN A 9 25.99 2.89 2.14
N CYS A 10 25.84 1.57 2.22
CA CYS A 10 26.95 0.61 2.28
C CYS A 10 27.34 0.06 0.89
N LEU A 11 26.76 0.58 -0.19
CA LEU A 11 26.96 0.09 -1.56
C LEU A 11 26.63 -1.40 -1.73
N LEU A 12 25.79 -1.98 -0.87
CA LEU A 12 25.38 -3.38 -0.99
C LEU A 12 24.69 -3.61 -2.34
N GLU A 13 25.11 -4.64 -3.07
CA GLU A 13 24.56 -4.97 -4.39
C GLU A 13 23.58 -6.15 -4.35
N ASP A 14 23.68 -6.98 -3.31
CA ASP A 14 22.83 -8.15 -3.11
C ASP A 14 22.54 -8.43 -1.63
N VAL A 15 21.40 -9.07 -1.38
CA VAL A 15 21.05 -9.66 -0.09
C VAL A 15 20.84 -11.15 -0.32
N GLY A 16 21.83 -11.93 0.14
CA GLY A 16 21.87 -13.38 -0.01
C GLY A 16 21.01 -14.14 1.00
N GLU A 17 20.83 -15.44 0.73
CA GLU A 17 20.11 -16.37 1.61
C GLU A 17 20.68 -16.37 3.04
N ASN A 18 19.81 -16.36 4.05
CA ASN A 18 20.16 -16.41 5.47
C ASN A 18 21.10 -15.28 5.96
N MET A 19 21.26 -14.18 5.22
CA MET A 19 22.18 -13.08 5.56
C MET A 19 21.92 -12.50 6.96
N PHE A 20 20.65 -12.50 7.39
CA PHE A 20 20.23 -11.99 8.69
C PHE A 20 19.91 -13.08 9.72
N SER A 21 20.32 -14.32 9.45
CA SER A 21 20.09 -15.44 10.36
C SER A 21 20.75 -15.20 11.72
N GLY A 22 20.05 -15.59 12.80
CA GLY A 22 20.52 -15.42 14.17
C GLY A 22 20.18 -14.05 14.79
N LEU A 23 19.62 -13.11 14.02
CA LEU A 23 19.00 -11.92 14.59
C LEU A 23 17.73 -12.33 15.34
N THR A 24 17.78 -12.25 16.67
CA THR A 24 16.66 -12.59 17.56
C THR A 24 16.10 -11.34 18.21
N ASN A 25 14.79 -11.33 18.48
CA ASN A 25 14.08 -10.17 19.03
C ASN A 25 14.28 -8.88 18.19
N LEU A 26 14.37 -9.04 16.87
CA LEU A 26 14.50 -7.92 15.95
C LEU A 26 13.21 -7.11 15.97
N ARG A 27 13.27 -5.80 16.20
CA ARG A 27 12.09 -4.91 16.10
C ARG A 27 12.13 -4.03 14.87
N TRP A 28 13.32 -3.59 14.48
CA TRP A 28 13.51 -2.78 13.30
C TRP A 28 14.79 -3.16 12.56
N LEU A 29 14.66 -3.43 11.26
CA LEU A 29 15.78 -3.55 10.33
C LEU A 29 15.54 -2.59 9.17
N THR A 30 16.49 -1.69 8.94
CA THR A 30 16.49 -0.74 7.84
C THR A 30 17.65 -1.03 6.90
N ILE A 31 17.36 -1.17 5.62
CA ILE A 31 18.34 -1.32 4.54
C ILE A 31 18.01 -0.25 3.50
N THR A 32 18.80 0.82 3.45
CA THR A 32 18.44 1.99 2.64
C THR A 32 19.60 2.64 1.92
N GLY A 33 19.35 3.21 0.75
CA GLY A 33 20.39 3.89 -0.03
C GLY A 33 21.51 2.95 -0.46
N ASN A 34 21.20 1.68 -0.70
CA ASN A 34 22.17 0.73 -1.26
C ASN A 34 21.89 0.51 -2.75
N ASN A 35 22.77 -0.24 -3.42
CA ASN A 35 22.64 -0.58 -4.84
C ASN A 35 22.05 -1.99 -5.02
N ILE A 36 21.20 -2.43 -4.09
CA ILE A 36 20.71 -3.81 -4.07
C ILE A 36 19.89 -4.02 -5.34
N ARG A 37 20.29 -4.98 -6.17
CA ARG A 37 19.59 -5.36 -7.41
C ARG A 37 18.73 -6.59 -7.23
N THR A 38 19.15 -7.50 -6.36
CA THR A 38 18.50 -8.79 -6.14
C THR A 38 18.31 -9.06 -4.66
N LEU A 39 17.09 -9.42 -4.29
CA LEU A 39 16.74 -9.94 -2.97
C LEU A 39 16.43 -11.43 -3.12
N LYS A 40 17.37 -12.29 -2.70
CA LYS A 40 17.29 -13.72 -2.95
C LYS A 40 16.24 -14.41 -2.08
N ARG A 41 15.73 -15.55 -2.54
CA ARG A 41 14.89 -16.45 -1.74
C ARG A 41 15.54 -16.73 -0.38
N GLY A 42 14.75 -16.66 0.69
CA GLY A 42 15.22 -16.93 2.04
C GLY A 42 16.21 -15.89 2.59
N ALA A 43 16.31 -14.70 1.99
CA ALA A 43 17.17 -13.61 2.47
C ALA A 43 16.99 -13.31 3.97
N PHE A 44 15.73 -13.37 4.44
CA PHE A 44 15.35 -13.09 5.82
C PHE A 44 15.09 -14.34 6.67
N ARG A 45 15.44 -15.52 6.16
CA ARG A 45 15.27 -16.77 6.89
C ARG A 45 16.17 -16.79 8.15
N GLY A 46 15.61 -17.30 9.24
CA GLY A 46 16.32 -17.41 10.53
C GLY A 46 16.28 -16.14 11.38
N ILE A 47 15.58 -15.09 10.95
CA ILE A 47 15.23 -13.97 11.83
C ILE A 47 14.10 -14.42 12.77
N SER A 48 14.25 -14.14 14.05
CA SER A 48 13.19 -14.30 15.04
C SER A 48 12.64 -12.93 15.47
N CYS A 49 11.36 -12.75 15.19
CA CYS A 49 10.63 -11.50 15.37
C CYS A 49 9.53 -11.68 16.43
N PRO A 50 9.36 -10.74 17.38
CA PRO A 50 8.15 -10.67 18.19
C PRO A 50 6.94 -10.41 17.27
N LYS A 51 5.85 -11.14 17.52
CA LYS A 51 4.64 -11.09 16.68
C LYS A 51 4.09 -9.66 16.62
N ASN A 52 3.90 -9.15 15.39
CA ASN A 52 3.29 -7.86 15.09
C ASN A 52 4.00 -6.66 15.72
N GLU A 53 5.30 -6.78 15.98
CA GLU A 53 6.12 -5.67 16.50
C GLU A 53 7.29 -5.32 15.57
N THR A 54 7.55 -6.15 14.56
CA THR A 54 8.72 -6.00 13.71
C THR A 54 8.42 -5.18 12.49
N SER A 55 9.34 -4.31 12.12
CA SER A 55 9.25 -3.48 10.93
C SER A 55 10.51 -3.63 10.09
N LEU A 56 10.32 -3.85 8.80
CA LEU A 56 11.38 -4.00 7.82
C LEU A 56 11.29 -2.86 6.82
N TRP A 57 12.29 -1.98 6.80
CA TRP A 57 12.38 -0.88 5.85
C TRP A 57 13.47 -1.21 4.85
N LEU A 58 13.12 -1.33 3.59
CA LEU A 58 14.03 -1.67 2.50
C LEU A 58 14.00 -0.58 1.42
N GLU A 59 14.05 0.67 1.83
CA GLU A 59 13.73 1.84 0.99
C GLU A 59 14.93 2.34 0.19
N LEU A 60 14.69 3.01 -0.94
CA LEU A 60 15.72 3.69 -1.74
C LEU A 60 16.87 2.75 -2.19
N ASN A 61 16.52 1.55 -2.65
CA ASN A 61 17.42 0.64 -3.34
C ASN A 61 17.07 0.57 -4.83
N ASN A 62 17.94 0.02 -5.66
CA ASN A 62 17.71 -0.10 -7.11
C ASN A 62 17.27 -1.52 -7.47
N TRP A 63 16.10 -1.98 -7.02
CA TRP A 63 15.58 -3.34 -7.25
C TRP A 63 15.08 -3.57 -8.69
N THR A 64 15.90 -3.21 -9.66
CA THR A 64 15.57 -3.14 -11.09
C THR A 64 15.22 -4.48 -11.74
N SER A 65 15.20 -5.63 -11.03
CA SER A 65 14.59 -6.83 -11.60
C SER A 65 14.05 -7.93 -10.68
N ASP A 66 14.55 -8.23 -9.47
CA ASP A 66 14.10 -9.47 -8.79
C ASP A 66 14.10 -9.39 -7.25
N ILE A 67 12.92 -9.17 -6.67
CA ILE A 67 12.59 -9.78 -5.38
C ILE A 67 12.16 -11.21 -5.70
N GLU A 68 13.04 -12.17 -5.47
CA GLU A 68 12.75 -13.58 -5.77
C GLU A 68 11.55 -14.08 -4.95
N ASP A 69 10.76 -14.97 -5.54
CA ASP A 69 9.71 -15.68 -4.81
C ASP A 69 10.27 -16.38 -3.58
N GLY A 70 9.70 -16.08 -2.42
CA GLY A 70 10.18 -16.59 -1.13
C GLY A 70 11.32 -15.77 -0.51
N ALA A 71 11.64 -14.58 -1.01
CA ALA A 71 12.58 -13.66 -0.36
C ALA A 71 12.29 -13.42 1.13
N PHE A 72 11.00 -13.32 1.46
CA PHE A 72 10.51 -13.11 2.81
C PHE A 72 10.11 -14.41 3.54
N GLU A 73 10.51 -15.58 3.02
CA GLU A 73 10.20 -16.86 3.62
C GLU A 73 10.77 -16.96 5.05
N GLY A 74 9.95 -17.43 5.99
CA GLY A 74 10.33 -17.61 7.39
C GLY A 74 10.23 -16.35 8.25
N VAL A 75 9.85 -15.19 7.69
CA VAL A 75 9.59 -13.97 8.47
C VAL A 75 8.20 -14.06 9.10
N SER A 76 8.13 -14.55 10.34
CA SER A 76 6.89 -14.58 11.11
C SER A 76 6.75 -13.36 12.01
N GLY A 77 5.62 -12.64 11.99
CA GLY A 77 5.35 -11.56 12.95
C GLY A 77 5.77 -10.15 12.51
N LEU A 78 5.93 -9.92 11.21
CA LEU A 78 6.15 -8.59 10.66
C LEU A 78 4.86 -7.76 10.76
N ALA A 79 4.96 -6.56 11.32
CA ALA A 79 3.89 -5.57 11.34
C ALA A 79 3.96 -4.62 10.15
N LYS A 80 5.18 -4.20 9.78
CA LYS A 80 5.40 -3.18 8.76
C LYS A 80 6.47 -3.59 7.76
N LEU A 81 6.23 -3.28 6.50
CA LEU A 81 7.13 -3.49 5.39
C LEU A 81 7.12 -2.22 4.56
N GLY A 82 8.26 -1.57 4.44
CA GLY A 82 8.43 -0.48 3.51
C GLY A 82 9.41 -0.82 2.41
N LEU A 83 8.97 -0.51 1.21
CA LEU A 83 9.61 -0.79 -0.06
C LEU A 83 9.62 0.48 -0.90
N ASP A 84 9.62 1.65 -0.25
CA ASP A 84 9.50 2.94 -0.92
C ASP A 84 10.74 3.23 -1.77
N GLY A 85 10.55 3.80 -2.96
CA GLY A 85 11.65 4.29 -3.78
C GLY A 85 12.52 3.18 -4.40
N ASN A 86 11.94 2.04 -4.75
CA ASN A 86 12.68 0.88 -5.27
C ASN A 86 12.45 0.54 -6.74
N GLN A 87 11.76 1.40 -7.51
CA GLN A 87 11.45 1.19 -8.93
C GLN A 87 10.68 -0.11 -9.21
N LEU A 88 9.89 -0.58 -8.22
CA LEU A 88 9.10 -1.80 -8.37
C LEU A 88 7.96 -1.59 -9.37
N SER A 89 7.85 -2.47 -10.36
CA SER A 89 6.74 -2.46 -11.33
C SER A 89 5.54 -3.33 -10.91
N SER A 90 5.71 -4.17 -9.88
CA SER A 90 4.70 -5.08 -9.34
C SER A 90 4.86 -5.25 -7.82
N PHE A 91 3.86 -5.89 -7.19
CA PHE A 91 3.92 -6.27 -5.79
C PHE A 91 4.84 -7.48 -5.60
N PRO A 92 5.66 -7.52 -4.54
CA PRO A 92 6.44 -8.71 -4.23
C PRO A 92 5.53 -9.87 -3.79
N ASN A 93 6.09 -11.07 -3.83
CA ASN A 93 5.44 -12.24 -3.23
C ASN A 93 5.48 -12.13 -1.69
N LEU A 94 4.30 -11.98 -1.10
CA LEU A 94 4.05 -11.88 0.34
C LEU A 94 3.42 -13.17 0.90
N THR A 95 3.49 -14.28 0.15
CA THR A 95 3.02 -15.58 0.61
C THR A 95 3.84 -16.01 1.83
N GLY A 96 3.17 -16.20 2.96
CA GLY A 96 3.81 -16.61 4.22
C GLY A 96 3.71 -15.57 5.34
N PHE A 97 3.34 -14.32 5.04
CA PHE A 97 2.94 -13.36 6.07
C PHE A 97 1.52 -13.69 6.56
N PRO A 98 1.33 -14.18 7.81
CA PRO A 98 0.02 -14.66 8.26
C PRO A 98 -0.97 -13.52 8.52
N GLU A 99 -0.47 -12.38 8.99
CA GLU A 99 -1.21 -11.17 9.32
C GLU A 99 -0.23 -10.01 9.11
N PHE A 100 -0.56 -9.07 8.23
CA PHE A 100 0.30 -7.95 7.93
C PHE A 100 -0.49 -6.65 8.06
N ILE A 101 0.13 -5.60 8.59
CA ILE A 101 -0.57 -4.40 9.04
C ILE A 101 -0.27 -3.22 8.11
N ASP A 102 1.01 -2.87 7.89
CA ASP A 102 1.37 -1.62 7.19
C ASP A 102 2.31 -1.84 6.01
N LEU A 103 1.82 -1.69 4.77
CA LEU A 103 2.64 -1.81 3.55
C LEU A 103 2.82 -0.43 2.95
N THR A 104 4.06 -0.03 2.73
CA THR A 104 4.36 1.16 1.93
C THR A 104 5.22 0.77 0.73
N LEU A 105 4.77 1.21 -0.43
CA LEU A 105 5.31 0.98 -1.75
C LEU A 105 5.35 2.32 -2.52
N ARG A 106 5.55 3.44 -1.82
CA ARG A 106 5.54 4.77 -2.43
C ARG A 106 6.71 4.95 -3.38
N LYS A 107 6.57 5.85 -4.35
CA LYS A 107 7.67 6.21 -5.26
C LYS A 107 8.26 4.99 -5.98
N ASN A 108 7.39 4.09 -6.42
CA ASN A 108 7.73 2.96 -7.27
C ASN A 108 7.08 3.15 -8.66
N ASP A 109 7.12 2.13 -9.50
CA ASP A 109 6.60 2.16 -10.87
C ASP A 109 5.41 1.18 -11.06
N ILE A 110 4.64 0.94 -10.00
CA ILE A 110 3.49 0.01 -10.03
C ILE A 110 2.40 0.60 -10.93
N VAL A 111 1.84 -0.23 -11.82
CA VAL A 111 0.84 0.20 -12.81
C VAL A 111 -0.57 -0.36 -12.57
N ASP A 112 -0.68 -1.50 -11.88
CA ASP A 112 -1.93 -2.24 -11.73
C ASP A 112 -2.07 -2.80 -10.31
N THR A 113 -3.13 -2.40 -9.62
CA THR A 113 -3.44 -2.85 -8.25
C THR A 113 -4.06 -4.24 -8.19
N SER A 114 -4.53 -4.80 -9.31
CA SER A 114 -5.06 -6.17 -9.38
C SER A 114 -4.02 -7.21 -8.96
N LEU A 115 -2.75 -6.92 -9.22
CA LEU A 115 -1.60 -7.76 -8.88
C LEU A 115 -1.40 -7.91 -7.36
N LEU A 116 -1.99 -7.02 -6.54
CA LEU A 116 -1.96 -7.18 -5.08
C LEU A 116 -2.63 -8.48 -4.65
N THR A 117 -3.70 -8.92 -5.34
CA THR A 117 -4.39 -10.18 -5.05
C THR A 117 -3.50 -11.41 -5.30
N GLN A 118 -2.48 -11.27 -6.16
CA GLN A 118 -1.52 -12.33 -6.50
C GLN A 118 -0.34 -12.39 -5.52
N SER A 119 -0.14 -11.36 -4.70
CA SER A 119 0.95 -11.32 -3.72
C SER A 119 0.81 -12.33 -2.59
N GLY A 120 -0.38 -12.92 -2.40
CA GLY A 120 -0.65 -13.83 -1.27
C GLY A 120 -0.91 -13.13 0.06
N ILE A 121 -0.99 -11.79 0.07
CA ILE A 121 -1.38 -11.01 1.25
C ILE A 121 -2.82 -11.32 1.66
N LYS A 122 -3.05 -11.47 2.98
CA LYS A 122 -4.37 -11.84 3.53
C LYS A 122 -5.06 -10.72 4.29
N GLN A 123 -4.28 -9.81 4.87
CA GLN A 123 -4.76 -8.66 5.63
C GLN A 123 -3.77 -7.51 5.45
N ILE A 124 -4.29 -6.29 5.44
CA ILE A 124 -3.50 -5.06 5.38
C ILE A 124 -4.32 -3.93 5.99
N GLU A 125 -3.83 -3.30 7.04
CA GLU A 125 -4.52 -2.17 7.67
C GLU A 125 -4.21 -0.86 6.95
N ASN A 126 -2.96 -0.62 6.59
CA ASN A 126 -2.53 0.60 5.89
C ASN A 126 -1.77 0.22 4.62
N LEU A 127 -2.28 0.64 3.46
CA LEU A 127 -1.68 0.43 2.16
C LEU A 127 -1.34 1.78 1.52
N LEU A 128 -0.04 2.02 1.34
CA LEU A 128 0.47 3.31 0.91
C LEU A 128 1.18 3.16 -0.44
N LEU A 129 0.52 3.64 -1.50
CA LEU A 129 0.88 3.46 -2.91
C LEU A 129 1.07 4.80 -3.63
N SER A 130 1.27 5.89 -2.90
CA SER A 130 1.41 7.20 -3.52
C SER A 130 2.67 7.35 -4.35
N ASN A 131 2.62 8.19 -5.39
CA ASN A 131 3.71 8.38 -6.36
C ASN A 131 4.07 7.06 -7.07
N ASN A 132 3.08 6.39 -7.65
CA ASN A 132 3.27 5.25 -8.56
C ASN A 132 2.73 5.61 -9.95
N GLN A 133 2.54 4.62 -10.82
CA GLN A 133 1.98 4.77 -12.16
C GLN A 133 0.61 4.07 -12.29
N ILE A 134 -0.11 3.92 -11.18
CA ILE A 134 -1.36 3.15 -11.13
C ILE A 134 -2.41 3.89 -11.96
N SER A 135 -3.00 3.20 -12.93
CA SER A 135 -4.05 3.76 -13.78
C SER A 135 -5.40 3.04 -13.64
N VAL A 136 -5.37 1.82 -13.11
CA VAL A 136 -6.56 0.97 -12.94
C VAL A 136 -6.68 0.55 -11.48
N ILE A 137 -7.88 0.74 -10.94
CA ILE A 137 -8.31 0.19 -9.66
C ILE A 137 -9.38 -0.87 -9.97
N PRO A 138 -9.17 -2.16 -9.66
CA PRO A 138 -10.17 -3.17 -9.93
C PRO A 138 -11.31 -3.06 -8.91
N GLU A 139 -12.54 -3.32 -9.37
CA GLU A 139 -13.76 -3.29 -8.55
C GLU A 139 -13.68 -4.23 -7.35
N ASP A 140 -12.96 -5.36 -7.50
CA ASP A 140 -12.85 -6.41 -6.50
C ASP A 140 -11.66 -6.28 -5.54
N LEU A 141 -10.91 -5.18 -5.58
CA LEU A 141 -9.77 -4.95 -4.67
C LEU A 141 -10.14 -5.19 -3.20
N GLY A 142 -11.33 -4.72 -2.79
CA GLY A 142 -11.85 -4.89 -1.43
C GLY A 142 -12.21 -6.33 -1.05
N ARG A 143 -12.49 -7.22 -2.01
CA ARG A 143 -12.91 -8.60 -1.72
C ARG A 143 -11.81 -9.44 -1.07
N HIS A 144 -10.56 -9.06 -1.30
CA HIS A 144 -9.39 -9.81 -0.85
C HIS A 144 -8.77 -9.26 0.42
N ILE A 145 -8.99 -7.98 0.71
CA ILE A 145 -8.33 -7.26 1.80
C ILE A 145 -9.25 -6.22 2.43
N SER A 146 -9.18 -6.09 3.74
CA SER A 146 -9.86 -5.03 4.51
C SER A 146 -8.85 -3.96 4.88
N ILE A 147 -8.96 -2.76 4.28
CA ILE A 147 -8.00 -1.66 4.44
C ILE A 147 -8.60 -0.58 5.34
N ARG A 148 -7.85 -0.04 6.30
CA ARG A 148 -8.24 1.15 7.08
C ARG A 148 -7.82 2.44 6.39
N THR A 149 -6.58 2.49 5.90
CA THR A 149 -6.02 3.65 5.19
C THR A 149 -5.49 3.21 3.84
N LEU A 150 -6.01 3.81 2.77
CA LEU A 150 -5.51 3.63 1.42
C LEU A 150 -5.02 4.97 0.87
N ASP A 151 -3.74 5.04 0.55
CA ASP A 151 -3.13 6.19 -0.11
C ASP A 151 -2.77 5.83 -1.55
N LEU A 152 -3.56 6.34 -2.50
CA LEU A 152 -3.38 6.23 -3.94
C LEU A 152 -3.06 7.59 -4.58
N SER A 153 -2.66 8.58 -3.79
CA SER A 153 -2.37 9.93 -4.30
C SER A 153 -1.18 9.97 -5.27
N SER A 154 -1.13 10.96 -6.15
CA SER A 154 -0.03 11.11 -7.12
C SER A 154 0.13 9.85 -8.00
N ASN A 155 -0.96 9.39 -8.61
CA ASN A 155 -1.01 8.27 -9.56
C ASN A 155 -1.68 8.76 -10.86
N ARG A 156 -2.10 7.84 -11.74
CA ARG A 156 -2.74 8.13 -13.04
C ARG A 156 -4.15 7.54 -13.14
N ILE A 157 -4.85 7.45 -12.01
CA ILE A 157 -6.17 6.83 -11.92
C ILE A 157 -7.19 7.72 -12.61
N LYS A 158 -8.03 7.13 -13.47
CA LYS A 158 -9.03 7.86 -14.27
C LYS A 158 -10.46 7.71 -13.81
N GLU A 159 -10.76 6.60 -13.13
CA GLU A 159 -12.10 6.35 -12.60
C GLU A 159 -12.04 5.72 -11.21
N ILE A 160 -13.08 5.98 -10.41
CA ILE A 160 -13.32 5.26 -9.16
C ILE A 160 -14.46 4.28 -9.40
N PRO A 161 -14.24 2.95 -9.33
CA PRO A 161 -15.27 1.97 -9.63
C PRO A 161 -16.45 2.06 -8.64
N PRO A 162 -17.63 1.53 -9.00
CA PRO A 162 -18.73 1.38 -8.05
C PRO A 162 -18.32 0.46 -6.90
N ARG A 163 -18.88 0.69 -5.70
CA ARG A 163 -18.66 -0.16 -4.51
C ARG A 163 -17.17 -0.36 -4.19
N PHE A 164 -16.38 0.68 -4.38
CA PHE A 164 -14.94 0.62 -4.19
C PHE A 164 -14.58 0.17 -2.77
N LEU A 165 -13.66 -0.80 -2.68
CA LEU A 165 -13.23 -1.46 -1.44
C LEU A 165 -14.33 -2.22 -0.67
N GLU A 166 -15.53 -2.38 -1.20
CA GLU A 166 -16.58 -3.15 -0.54
C GLU A 166 -16.16 -4.62 -0.41
N ASN A 167 -16.27 -5.17 0.80
CA ASN A 167 -16.14 -6.59 1.05
C ASN A 167 -17.44 -7.11 1.67
N PRO A 168 -18.24 -7.92 0.95
CA PRO A 168 -19.50 -8.43 1.49
C PRO A 168 -19.32 -9.48 2.60
N LYS A 169 -18.10 -9.97 2.83
CA LYS A 169 -17.79 -11.04 3.80
C LYS A 169 -17.16 -10.53 5.09
N THR A 170 -16.68 -9.29 5.13
CA THR A 170 -15.98 -8.74 6.30
C THR A 170 -16.51 -7.34 6.65
N PRO A 171 -16.41 -6.91 7.91
CA PRO A 171 -16.74 -5.54 8.27
C PRO A 171 -15.87 -4.55 7.49
N GLN A 172 -16.50 -3.54 6.89
CA GLN A 172 -15.77 -2.46 6.24
C GLN A 172 -15.07 -1.58 7.29
N ILE A 173 -13.76 -1.39 7.16
CA ILE A 173 -12.96 -0.61 8.12
C ILE A 173 -12.26 0.61 7.51
N THR A 174 -12.47 0.88 6.22
CA THR A 174 -11.85 2.02 5.53
C THR A 174 -12.30 3.32 6.19
N ASN A 175 -11.34 4.04 6.76
CA ASN A 175 -11.53 5.34 7.38
C ASN A 175 -10.91 6.46 6.53
N ASN A 176 -9.79 6.19 5.85
CA ASN A 176 -9.02 7.21 5.16
C ASN A 176 -8.74 6.78 3.73
N LEU A 177 -9.13 7.60 2.77
CA LEU A 177 -8.91 7.39 1.35
C LEU A 177 -8.31 8.64 0.71
N TYR A 178 -7.09 8.51 0.21
CA TYR A 178 -6.38 9.59 -0.47
C TYR A 178 -6.25 9.27 -1.96
N LEU A 179 -6.88 10.08 -2.80
CA LEU A 179 -6.95 9.95 -4.26
C LEU A 179 -6.60 11.28 -4.96
N TYR A 180 -6.02 12.24 -4.22
CA TYR A 180 -5.63 13.53 -4.76
C TYR A 180 -4.43 13.42 -5.71
N ASP A 181 -4.22 14.43 -6.56
CA ASP A 181 -3.18 14.44 -7.59
C ASP A 181 -3.26 13.19 -8.49
N ASN A 182 -4.45 12.91 -9.03
CA ASN A 182 -4.69 11.84 -10.00
C ASN A 182 -5.31 12.42 -11.29
N GLU A 183 -5.73 11.55 -12.20
CA GLU A 183 -6.39 11.92 -13.45
C GLU A 183 -7.89 11.60 -13.41
N ILE A 184 -8.52 11.55 -12.23
CA ILE A 184 -9.89 11.02 -12.08
C ILE A 184 -10.85 11.94 -12.83
N GLU A 185 -11.51 11.39 -13.83
CA GLU A 185 -12.54 12.05 -14.64
C GLU A 185 -13.94 11.57 -14.24
N PHE A 186 -14.06 10.30 -13.84
CA PHE A 186 -15.33 9.64 -13.58
C PHE A 186 -15.44 9.08 -12.16
N VAL A 187 -16.53 9.41 -11.48
CA VAL A 187 -16.91 8.85 -10.18
C VAL A 187 -18.32 8.27 -10.34
N HIS A 188 -18.48 6.96 -10.12
CA HIS A 188 -19.79 6.31 -10.18
C HIS A 188 -20.67 6.73 -8.99
N SER A 189 -21.99 6.68 -9.16
CA SER A 189 -22.95 7.03 -8.09
C SER A 189 -22.82 6.15 -6.84
N GLU A 190 -22.38 4.90 -7.01
CA GLU A 190 -22.17 3.96 -5.92
C GLU A 190 -20.69 3.84 -5.48
N SER A 191 -19.78 4.68 -5.98
CA SER A 191 -18.33 4.53 -5.70
C SER A 191 -18.01 4.42 -4.22
N PHE A 192 -18.68 5.20 -3.36
CA PHE A 192 -18.44 5.21 -1.91
C PHE A 192 -19.56 4.54 -1.10
N ALA A 193 -20.54 3.89 -1.76
CA ALA A 193 -21.69 3.30 -1.09
C ALA A 193 -21.30 2.23 -0.05
N GLY A 194 -20.27 1.44 -0.36
CA GLY A 194 -19.75 0.37 0.49
C GLY A 194 -18.78 0.81 1.59
N LEU A 195 -18.64 2.12 1.85
CA LEU A 195 -17.67 2.69 2.80
C LEU A 195 -18.33 3.47 3.95
N PRO A 196 -19.15 2.82 4.81
CA PRO A 196 -19.93 3.50 5.86
C PRO A 196 -19.09 4.12 6.98
N ASN A 197 -17.81 3.75 7.09
CA ASN A 197 -16.90 4.23 8.12
C ASN A 197 -15.90 5.28 7.60
N LEU A 198 -16.03 5.72 6.35
CA LEU A 198 -15.09 6.67 5.74
C LEU A 198 -15.18 8.04 6.42
N LYS A 199 -14.04 8.51 6.91
CA LYS A 199 -13.85 9.77 7.66
C LYS A 199 -12.91 10.75 6.97
N THR A 200 -12.18 10.33 5.95
CA THR A 200 -11.30 11.23 5.22
C THR A 200 -11.32 10.83 3.76
N LEU A 201 -11.75 11.73 2.90
CA LEU A 201 -11.71 11.54 1.45
C LEU A 201 -11.09 12.76 0.77
N TYR A 202 -9.90 12.58 0.20
CA TYR A 202 -9.20 13.64 -0.54
C TYR A 202 -9.21 13.32 -2.04
N LEU A 203 -9.82 14.21 -2.82
CA LEU A 203 -10.01 14.08 -4.27
C LEU A 203 -9.55 15.34 -5.04
N PHE A 204 -8.90 16.29 -4.38
CA PHE A 204 -8.43 17.51 -5.04
C PHE A 204 -7.36 17.21 -6.10
N ASN A 205 -7.14 18.16 -7.02
CA ASN A 205 -6.23 18.00 -8.15
C ASN A 205 -6.52 16.73 -8.98
N ASN A 206 -7.77 16.60 -9.40
CA ASN A 206 -8.24 15.61 -10.36
C ASN A 206 -8.96 16.32 -11.52
N ASN A 207 -9.44 15.56 -12.50
CA ASN A 207 -10.14 16.06 -13.69
C ASN A 207 -11.68 15.93 -13.60
N ILE A 208 -12.21 15.83 -12.38
CA ILE A 208 -13.65 15.63 -12.12
C ILE A 208 -14.42 16.87 -12.58
N ARG A 209 -15.33 16.68 -13.55
CA ARG A 209 -16.19 17.77 -14.08
C ARG A 209 -17.59 17.77 -13.47
N HIS A 210 -18.09 16.58 -13.17
CA HIS A 210 -19.44 16.36 -12.65
C HIS A 210 -19.37 15.25 -11.60
N LEU A 211 -20.21 15.36 -10.58
CA LEU A 211 -20.39 14.34 -9.55
C LEU A 211 -21.85 13.88 -9.58
N PRO A 212 -22.13 12.58 -9.47
CA PRO A 212 -23.50 12.10 -9.35
C PRO A 212 -24.17 12.62 -8.08
N ASP A 213 -25.47 12.88 -8.17
CA ASP A 213 -26.29 13.27 -7.01
C ASP A 213 -26.16 12.24 -5.90
N GLY A 214 -25.92 12.71 -4.67
CA GLY A 214 -25.85 11.85 -3.50
C GLY A 214 -24.63 10.92 -3.44
N VAL A 215 -23.62 11.05 -4.31
CA VAL A 215 -22.41 10.19 -4.30
C VAL A 215 -21.67 10.20 -2.95
N PHE A 216 -21.85 11.26 -2.14
CA PHE A 216 -21.29 11.40 -0.80
C PHE A 216 -22.33 11.25 0.33
N SER A 217 -23.53 10.73 0.06
CA SER A 217 -24.62 10.65 1.06
C SER A 217 -24.24 9.88 2.32
N ASN A 218 -23.28 8.96 2.21
CA ASN A 218 -22.80 8.13 3.32
C ASN A 218 -21.60 8.75 4.05
N LEU A 219 -21.14 9.93 3.63
CA LEU A 219 -19.99 10.64 4.20
C LEU A 219 -20.48 11.83 5.04
N SER A 220 -19.91 12.00 6.24
CA SER A 220 -20.17 13.22 7.00
C SER A 220 -19.50 14.42 6.31
N PRO A 221 -20.17 15.58 6.22
CA PRO A 221 -19.60 16.79 5.61
C PRO A 221 -18.26 17.24 6.23
N ASP A 222 -18.02 16.96 7.51
CA ASP A 222 -16.78 17.32 8.22
C ASP A 222 -15.53 16.59 7.68
N TYR A 223 -15.74 15.54 6.90
CA TYR A 223 -14.74 14.57 6.45
C TYR A 223 -14.46 14.64 4.94
N LEU A 224 -15.21 15.49 4.24
CA LEU A 224 -14.93 15.90 2.88
C LEU A 224 -14.00 17.12 2.95
N ASP A 225 -12.80 17.01 2.38
CA ASP A 225 -11.89 18.13 2.34
C ASP A 225 -12.50 19.33 1.59
N GLN A 226 -12.59 20.46 2.29
CA GLN A 226 -13.12 21.74 1.76
C GLN A 226 -12.08 22.46 0.89
N THR A 227 -11.24 21.75 0.16
CA THR A 227 -10.35 22.40 -0.81
C THR A 227 -11.16 22.90 -2.00
N SER A 228 -10.71 24.02 -2.54
CA SER A 228 -11.40 24.94 -3.47
C SER A 228 -12.11 24.31 -4.69
N SER A 229 -11.78 23.08 -5.06
CA SER A 229 -12.41 22.34 -6.15
C SER A 229 -13.85 21.88 -5.82
N PHE A 230 -14.13 21.52 -4.55
CA PHE A 230 -15.46 21.04 -4.14
C PHE A 230 -16.48 22.17 -3.94
N SER A 231 -16.01 23.35 -3.51
CA SER A 231 -16.88 24.51 -3.28
C SER A 231 -17.64 24.99 -4.53
N ARG A 232 -17.18 24.62 -5.74
CA ARG A 232 -17.83 24.96 -7.01
C ARG A 232 -18.79 23.89 -7.53
N LEU A 233 -18.66 22.64 -7.10
CA LEU A 233 -19.44 21.51 -7.61
C LEU A 233 -20.64 21.15 -6.71
N SER A 234 -20.66 21.62 -5.46
CA SER A 234 -21.78 21.40 -4.53
C SER A 234 -22.90 22.46 -4.60
N GLN A 235 -22.86 23.38 -5.58
CA GLN A 235 -23.81 24.48 -5.73
C GLN A 235 -24.78 24.34 -6.92
N THR A 236 -24.85 23.17 -7.54
CA THR A 236 -25.82 22.84 -8.61
C THR A 236 -26.68 21.68 -8.18
#